data_AF-A0A7V5EX99-F1
#
_entry.id   AF-A0A7V5EX99-F1
#
_cell.length_a   1.000
_cell.length_b   1.000
_cell.length_c   1.000
_cell.angle_alpha   90.00
_cell.angle_beta   90.00
_cell.angle_gamma   90.00
#
_symmetry.space_group_name_H-M   'P 1'
#
loop_
_entity.id
_entity.type
_entity.pdbx_description
1 polymer ?
#
loop_
_entity_poly.entity_id
_entity_poly.type
_entity_poly.pdbx_seq_one_letter_code
_entity_poly.pdbx_strand_id
1 'polypeptide(L)'
;MCCLVAAASLVGPRLAILLWWLVDQVRWRHAFPNFLWAFVGFLFAPWTTLFYVLVAPGGLYGFDFVWLGIGILVDLSSYGSSAYSRSYRT
;
A
#
# COMPACT_ATOMS: atom_id res chain seq x y z
N MET A 1 18.15 10.35 8.66
CA MET A 1 16.75 10.45 9.15
C MET A 1 15.70 9.94 8.15
N CYS A 2 16.06 9.79 6.88
CA CYS A 2 15.32 9.03 5.86
C CYS A 2 15.06 7.55 6.21
N CYS A 3 15.93 6.88 6.96
CA CYS A 3 15.76 5.46 7.31
C CYS A 3 14.56 5.19 8.22
N LEU A 4 14.21 6.11 9.14
CA LEU A 4 13.04 5.94 10.01
C LEU A 4 11.74 6.14 9.23
N VAL A 5 11.71 7.13 8.33
CA VAL A 5 10.55 7.37 7.46
C VAL A 5 10.38 6.23 6.46
N ALA A 6 11.46 5.76 5.85
CA ALA A 6 11.46 4.60 4.97
C ALA A 6 11.09 3.30 5.70
N ALA A 7 11.58 3.09 6.93
CA ALA A 7 11.20 1.94 7.75
C ALA A 7 9.72 2.02 8.16
N ALA A 8 9.23 3.19 8.56
CA ALA A 8 7.82 3.40 8.91
C ALA A 8 6.90 3.24 7.69
N SER A 9 7.31 3.70 6.50
CA SER A 9 6.52 3.56 5.28
C SER A 9 6.59 2.16 4.66
N LEU A 10 7.60 1.34 4.97
CA LEU A 10 7.66 -0.07 4.57
C LEU A 10 6.94 -1.00 5.56
N VAL A 11 7.14 -0.79 6.86
CA VAL A 11 6.64 -1.69 7.91
C VAL A 11 5.22 -1.31 8.34
N GLY A 12 4.94 -0.01 8.43
CA GLY A 12 3.64 0.54 8.82
C GLY A 12 2.46 0.01 8.00
N PRO A 13 2.47 0.11 6.65
CA PRO A 13 1.33 -0.32 5.86
C PRO A 13 1.18 -1.85 5.84
N ARG A 14 2.27 -2.62 5.92
CA ARG A 14 2.20 -4.08 6.01
C ARG A 14 1.56 -4.54 7.32
N LEU A 15 1.93 -3.93 8.44
CA LEU A 15 1.29 -4.18 9.72
C LEU A 15 -0.17 -3.73 9.72
N ALA A 16 -0.47 -2.56 9.14
CA ALA A 16 -1.84 -2.06 9.03
C ALA A 16 -2.72 -3.01 8.21
N ILE A 17 -2.21 -3.58 7.11
CA ILE A 17 -2.91 -4.60 6.32
C ILE A 17 -3.19 -5.84 7.17
N LEU A 18 -2.19 -6.38 7.88
CA LEU A 18 -2.38 -7.58 8.71
C LEU A 18 -3.38 -7.35 9.85
N LEU A 19 -3.27 -6.21 10.55
CA LEU A 19 -4.17 -5.85 11.63
C LEU A 19 -5.59 -5.63 11.12
N TRP A 20 -5.76 -4.89 10.02
CA TRP A 20 -7.09 -4.65 9.45
C TRP A 20 -7.70 -5.93 8.91
N TRP A 21 -6.92 -6.76 8.22
CA TRP A 21 -7.39 -8.06 7.76
C TRP A 21 -7.88 -8.92 8.93
N LEU A 22 -7.22 -8.90 10.09
CA LEU A 22 -7.65 -9.62 11.28
C LEU A 22 -8.91 -9.03 11.94
N VAL A 23 -9.08 -7.70 11.89
CA VAL A 23 -10.23 -6.99 12.47
C VAL A 23 -11.49 -7.15 11.62
N ASP A 24 -11.39 -7.10 10.28
CA ASP A 24 -12.56 -7.08 9.39
C ASP A 24 -12.36 -7.95 8.14
N GLN A 25 -12.37 -9.27 8.32
CA GLN A 25 -12.22 -10.21 7.21
C GLN A 25 -13.34 -10.10 6.17
N VAL A 26 -14.54 -9.63 6.56
CA VAL A 26 -15.69 -9.53 5.67
C VAL A 26 -15.43 -8.49 4.59
N ARG A 27 -14.94 -7.31 4.96
CA ARG A 27 -14.59 -6.25 4.01
C ARG A 27 -13.52 -6.68 3.01
N TRP A 28 -12.51 -7.41 3.46
CA TRP A 28 -11.46 -7.93 2.59
C TRP A 28 -11.96 -8.97 1.59
N ARG A 29 -12.94 -9.80 1.98
CA ARG A 29 -13.61 -10.75 1.06
C ARG A 29 -14.50 -10.06 0.04
N HIS A 30 -15.07 -8.89 0.36
CA HIS A 30 -15.82 -8.09 -0.59
C HIS A 30 -14.91 -7.29 -1.53
N ALA A 31 -13.78 -6.79 -1.03
CA ALA A 31 -12.82 -6.02 -1.82
C ALA A 31 -12.04 -6.90 -2.81
N PHE A 32 -11.61 -8.09 -2.39
CA PHE A 32 -10.83 -8.99 -3.23
C PHE A 32 -11.54 -10.33 -3.45
N PRO A 33 -11.74 -10.75 -4.72
CA PRO A 33 -12.41 -12.01 -5.02
C PRO A 33 -11.57 -13.24 -4.62
N ASN A 34 -10.24 -13.10 -4.59
CA ASN A 34 -9.32 -14.15 -4.18
C ASN A 34 -8.23 -13.59 -3.25
N PHE A 35 -7.83 -14.38 -2.26
CA PHE A 35 -6.73 -14.06 -1.33
C PHE A 35 -5.42 -13.75 -2.08
N LEU A 36 -5.18 -14.40 -3.23
CA LEU A 36 -3.99 -14.16 -4.06
C LEU A 36 -3.85 -12.68 -4.48
N TRP A 37 -4.96 -12.00 -4.81
CA TRP A 37 -4.92 -10.58 -5.18
C TRP A 37 -4.54 -9.70 -4.00
N ALA A 38 -5.09 -9.98 -2.82
CA ALA A 38 -4.72 -9.29 -1.59
C ALA A 38 -3.24 -9.54 -1.24
N PHE A 39 -2.73 -10.76 -1.46
CA PHE A 39 -1.33 -11.11 -1.19
C PHE A 39 -0.35 -10.43 -2.15
N VAL A 40 -0.68 -10.36 -3.44
CA VAL A 40 0.11 -9.63 -4.45
C VAL A 40 0.15 -8.14 -4.11
N GLY A 41 -1.00 -7.55 -3.75
CA GLY A 41 -1.08 -6.17 -3.30
C GLY A 41 -0.22 -5.91 -2.06
N PHE A 42 -0.28 -6.79 -1.06
CA PHE A 42 0.57 -6.70 0.14
C PHE A 42 2.07 -6.69 -0.17
N LEU A 43 2.52 -7.45 -1.19
CA LEU A 43 3.93 -7.58 -1.51
C LEU A 43 4.46 -6.42 -2.38
N PHE A 44 3.69 -6.02 -3.40
CA PHE A 44 4.13 -5.05 -4.41
C PHE A 44 3.59 -3.63 -4.19
N ALA A 45 2.48 -3.47 -3.49
CA ALA A 45 1.78 -2.20 -3.47
C ALA A 45 0.95 -2.07 -2.17
N PRO A 46 1.62 -2.01 -1.00
CA PRO A 46 0.92 -2.06 0.28
C PRO A 46 0.05 -0.82 0.52
N TRP A 47 0.43 0.37 0.02
CA TRP A 47 -0.38 1.57 0.21
C TRP A 47 -1.63 1.58 -0.67
N THR A 48 -1.47 1.24 -1.95
CA THR A 48 -2.62 1.06 -2.84
C THR A 48 -3.60 0.01 -2.33
N THR A 49 -3.12 -1.09 -1.76
CA THR A 49 -3.99 -2.13 -1.19
C THR A 49 -4.87 -1.57 -0.06
N LEU A 50 -4.30 -0.74 0.83
CA LEU A 50 -5.07 -0.11 1.90
C LEU A 50 -6.15 0.83 1.34
N PHE A 51 -5.78 1.73 0.43
CA PHE A 51 -6.76 2.65 -0.17
C PHE A 51 -7.82 1.90 -0.98
N TYR A 52 -7.43 0.82 -1.66
CA TYR A 52 -8.36 -0.01 -2.40
C TYR A 52 -9.39 -0.67 -1.47
N VAL A 53 -8.98 -1.30 -0.36
CA VAL A 53 -9.92 -1.90 0.61
C VAL A 53 -10.81 -0.85 1.28
N LEU A 54 -10.29 0.37 1.43
CA LEU A 54 -11.02 1.48 2.01
C LEU A 54 -12.19 1.90 1.11
N VAL A 55 -12.01 1.84 -0.21
CA VAL A 55 -12.97 2.36 -1.19
C VAL A 55 -13.81 1.26 -1.86
N ALA A 56 -13.23 0.09 -2.12
CA ALA A 56 -13.85 -1.02 -2.85
C ALA A 56 -15.27 -1.43 -2.41
N PRO A 57 -15.62 -1.54 -1.10
CA PRO A 57 -16.97 -1.96 -0.71
C PRO A 57 -18.08 -0.95 -1.06
N GLY A 58 -17.74 0.31 -1.32
CA GLY A 58 -18.69 1.34 -1.76
C GLY A 58 -18.80 1.52 -3.28
N GLY A 59 -17.97 0.82 -4.05
CA GLY A 59 -17.75 1.07 -5.48
C GLY A 59 -16.78 2.23 -5.73
N LEU A 60 -16.15 2.24 -6.91
CA LEU A 60 -15.20 3.27 -7.32
C LEU A 60 -15.94 4.40 -8.04
N TYR A 61 -16.21 5.52 -7.37
CA TYR A 61 -16.93 6.65 -7.94
C TYR A 61 -16.19 7.97 -7.75
N GLY A 62 -16.03 8.72 -8.85
CA GLY A 62 -15.57 10.12 -8.83
C GLY A 62 -14.22 10.34 -8.13
N PHE A 63 -14.26 10.72 -6.84
CA PHE A 63 -13.09 11.12 -6.04
C PHE A 63 -12.24 9.94 -5.54
N ASP A 64 -12.80 8.75 -5.56
CA ASP A 64 -12.15 7.49 -5.17
C ASP A 64 -10.85 7.18 -5.94
N PHE A 65 -10.80 7.61 -7.20
CA PHE A 65 -9.60 7.48 -8.04
C PHE A 65 -8.43 8.34 -7.55
N VAL A 66 -8.71 9.45 -6.85
CA VAL A 66 -7.65 10.30 -6.26
C VAL A 66 -6.94 9.56 -5.13
N TRP A 67 -7.70 8.88 -4.26
CA TRP A 67 -7.15 8.07 -3.19
C TRP A 67 -6.30 6.91 -3.71
N LEU A 68 -6.78 6.21 -4.74
CA LEU A 68 -6.02 5.18 -5.45
C LEU A 68 -4.73 5.75 -6.07
N GLY A 69 -4.81 6.92 -6.72
CA GLY A 69 -3.65 7.60 -7.31
C GLY A 69 -2.59 7.97 -6.26
N ILE A 70 -3.01 8.46 -5.10
CA ILE A 70 -2.10 8.76 -3.98
C ILE A 70 -1.41 7.47 -3.51
N GLY A 71 -2.15 6.37 -3.34
CA GLY A 71 -1.57 5.07 -2.99
C GLY A 71 -0.47 4.65 -3.96
N ILE A 72 -0.72 4.78 -5.27
CA ILE A 72 0.25 4.41 -6.32
C ILE A 72 1.49 5.30 -6.23
N LEU A 73 1.32 6.61 -6.05
CA LEU A 73 2.43 7.55 -5.94
C LEU A 73 3.31 7.25 -4.72
N VAL A 74 2.70 6.90 -3.58
CA VAL A 74 3.43 6.53 -2.36
C VAL A 74 4.19 5.22 -2.56
N ASP A 75 3.57 4.21 -3.17
CA ASP A 75 4.24 2.95 -3.51
C ASP A 75 5.44 3.20 -4.45
N LEU A 76 5.27 4.04 -5.49
CA LEU A 76 6.33 4.37 -6.44
C LEU A 76 7.47 5.19 -5.83
N SER A 77 7.15 6.12 -4.93
CA SER A 77 8.16 6.90 -4.18
C SER A 77 9.03 6.00 -3.29
N SER A 78 8.45 4.93 -2.75
CA SER A 78 9.17 3.94 -1.95
C SER A 78 10.16 3.14 -2.79
N TYR A 79 9.84 2.87 -4.06
CA TYR A 79 10.77 2.22 -5.00
C TYR A 79 11.89 3.15 -5.48
N GLY A 80 11.60 4.44 -5.70
CA GLY A 80 12.59 5.41 -6.20
C GLY A 80 13.67 5.84 -5.21
N SER A 81 13.45 5.66 -3.90
CA SER A 81 14.38 6.13 -2.85
C SER A 81 15.72 5.37 -2.83
N SER A 82 15.83 4.21 -3.48
CA SER A 82 17.03 3.36 -3.45
C SER A 82 18.19 3.82 -4.36
N ALA A 83 17.99 4.84 -5.21
CA ALA A 83 18.97 5.26 -6.21
C ALA A 83 20.04 6.26 -5.71
N TYR A 84 19.89 6.86 -4.52
CA TYR A 84 20.71 8.00 -4.09
C TYR A 84 22.04 7.67 -3.36
N SER A 85 22.37 6.39 -3.15
CA SER A 85 23.56 6.00 -2.35
C SER A 85 24.83 5.67 -3.16
N ARG A 86 24.90 5.99 -4.47
CA ARG A 86 26.00 5.54 -5.34
C ARG A 86 26.96 6.64 -5.83
N SER A 87 26.95 7.84 -5.25
CA SER A 87 27.72 8.97 -5.79
C SER A 87 28.95 9.41 -4.97
N TYR A 88 29.21 8.86 -3.78
CA TYR A 88 30.30 9.32 -2.89
C TYR A 88 31.45 8.32 -2.75
N ARG A 89 31.72 7.53 -3.79
CA ARG A 89 32.81 6.54 -3.80
C ARG A 89 33.66 6.63 -5.08
N THR A 90 34.19 7.81 -5.33
CA THR A 90 35.33 8.14 -6.22
C THR A 90 35.95 9.42 -5.71
#